data_AF-A0A3A8F2W6-F1
#
_entry.id   AF-A0A3A8F2W6-F1
#
_cell.length_a   1.000
_cell.length_b   1.000
_cell.length_c   1.000
_cell.angle_alpha   90.00
_cell.angle_beta   90.00
_cell.angle_gamma   90.00
#
_symmetry.space_group_name_H-M   'P 1'
#
loop_
_entity.id
_entity.type
_entity.pdbx_description
1 polymer ?
#
loop_
_entity_poly.entity_id
_entity_poly.type
_entity_poly.pdbx_seq_one_letter_code
_entity_poly.pdbx_strand_id
1 'polypeptide(L)'
;MFDLKRINAQFEWNSGSVYGRWSRAIKENDRPYIWLSCLRSSEGRELYCINQTGSSIERLDVIHNTHALVDGEYFNKANATLGYTEIQHDEAVKIAHYDEYYDLDLLLGVTIAVSSNELGSMVLKSKEILGGPKLDDVLLWKNQCSSLQIR
;
A
#
# COMPACT_ATOMS: atom_id res chain seq x y z
N MET A 1 -17.73 -6.91 7.75
CA MET A 1 -17.28 -7.89 6.73
C MET A 1 -16.46 -7.10 5.73
N PHE A 2 -15.19 -7.42 5.50
CA PHE A 2 -14.35 -6.68 4.55
C PHE A 2 -14.73 -7.12 3.13
N ASP A 3 -15.27 -6.22 2.32
CA ASP A 3 -15.53 -6.51 0.92
C ASP A 3 -14.21 -6.51 0.14
N LEU A 4 -13.76 -7.70 -0.24
CA LEU A 4 -12.63 -7.90 -1.14
C LEU A 4 -13.01 -7.37 -2.53
N LYS A 5 -12.54 -6.18 -2.85
CA LYS A 5 -12.82 -5.53 -4.14
C LYS A 5 -11.55 -5.50 -4.99
N ARG A 6 -11.59 -6.19 -6.12
CA ARG A 6 -10.59 -6.12 -7.18
C ARG A 6 -11.10 -5.17 -8.26
N ILE A 7 -10.27 -4.24 -8.70
CA ILE A 7 -10.64 -3.24 -9.69
C ILE A 7 -9.59 -3.24 -10.79
N ASN A 8 -10.01 -3.54 -12.01
CA ASN A 8 -9.27 -3.26 -13.24
C ASN A 8 -9.63 -1.86 -13.72
N ALA A 9 -9.25 -0.84 -12.95
CA ALA A 9 -9.37 0.56 -13.35
C ALA A 9 -7.98 1.07 -13.71
N GLN A 10 -7.92 2.04 -14.63
CA GLN A 10 -6.67 2.72 -14.97
C GLN A 10 -6.26 3.61 -13.80
N PHE A 11 -5.53 3.04 -12.85
CA PHE A 11 -4.81 3.81 -11.85
C PHE A 11 -3.57 4.39 -12.51
N GLU A 12 -3.65 5.66 -12.92
CA GLU A 12 -2.51 6.35 -13.51
C GLU A 12 -1.60 6.91 -12.42
N TRP A 13 -0.34 6.47 -12.47
CA TRP A 13 0.69 7.03 -11.60
C TRP A 13 0.99 8.48 -12.00
N ASN A 14 0.80 9.41 -11.06
CA ASN A 14 1.12 10.82 -11.23
C ASN A 14 2.27 11.21 -10.30
N SER A 15 3.46 11.50 -10.86
CA SER A 15 4.66 11.87 -10.09
C SER A 15 4.48 13.11 -9.19
N GLY A 16 3.47 13.95 -9.47
CA GLY A 16 3.10 15.10 -8.66
C GLY A 16 2.25 14.80 -7.42
N SER A 17 1.76 13.56 -7.22
CA SER A 17 0.88 13.22 -6.09
C SER A 17 1.62 12.81 -4.81
N VAL A 18 2.96 12.71 -4.84
CA VAL A 18 3.75 12.23 -3.70
C VAL A 18 4.08 13.36 -2.73
N TYR A 19 3.49 13.31 -1.53
CA TYR A 19 3.93 14.14 -0.40
C TYR A 19 4.60 13.27 0.69
N GLY A 20 5.90 13.49 0.92
CA GLY A 20 6.54 13.23 2.21
C GLY A 20 7.92 12.54 2.18
N ARG A 21 8.91 13.24 2.76
CA ARG A 21 10.22 12.92 3.39
C ARG A 21 11.17 11.84 2.82
N TRP A 22 10.69 10.91 2.01
CA TRP A 22 11.48 9.97 1.20
C TRP A 22 11.40 10.31 -0.29
N SER A 23 10.88 11.50 -0.62
CA SER A 23 10.98 12.08 -1.95
C SER A 23 12.45 12.38 -2.23
N ARG A 24 13.21 11.33 -2.60
CA ARG A 24 14.22 11.50 -3.64
C ARG A 24 13.51 12.28 -4.76
N ALA A 25 14.15 13.31 -5.32
CA ALA A 25 13.55 14.07 -6.41
C ALA A 25 13.06 13.08 -7.46
N ILE A 26 11.74 12.85 -7.50
CA ILE A 26 11.12 11.85 -8.35
C ILE A 26 11.42 12.32 -9.76
N LYS A 27 12.23 11.56 -10.48
CA LYS A 27 12.54 11.91 -11.86
C LYS A 27 11.32 11.59 -12.70
N GLU A 28 11.13 12.32 -13.79
CA GLU A 28 10.00 12.15 -14.69
C GLU A 28 9.83 10.69 -15.21
N ASN A 29 10.93 9.95 -15.24
CA ASN A 29 11.01 8.54 -15.65
C ASN A 29 10.92 7.53 -14.50
N ASP A 30 10.82 7.96 -13.24
CA ASP A 30 10.60 7.03 -12.13
C ASP A 30 9.17 6.48 -12.23
N ARG A 31 9.06 5.15 -12.22
CA ARG A 31 7.80 4.42 -12.28
C ARG A 31 7.71 3.50 -11.06
N PRO A 32 6.56 3.49 -10.35
CA PRO A 32 6.34 2.54 -9.27
C PRO A 32 6.10 1.15 -9.84
N TYR A 33 6.53 0.14 -9.10
CA TYR A 33 6.16 -1.26 -9.30
C TYR A 33 5.00 -1.64 -8.41
N ILE A 34 5.03 -1.19 -7.15
CA ILE A 34 3.95 -1.42 -6.20
C ILE A 34 3.72 -0.10 -5.48
N TRP A 35 2.48 0.36 -5.49
CA TRP A 35 2.10 1.60 -4.84
C TRP A 35 0.68 1.51 -4.30
N LEU A 36 0.39 2.42 -3.38
CA LEU A 36 -0.88 2.55 -2.70
C LEU A 36 -1.59 3.77 -3.26
N SER A 37 -2.88 3.62 -3.55
CA SER A 37 -3.74 4.76 -3.85
C SER A 37 -4.88 4.85 -2.86
N CYS A 38 -5.14 6.07 -2.38
CA CYS A 38 -6.20 6.35 -1.43
C CYS A 38 -7.35 7.07 -2.15
N LEU A 39 -8.47 6.37 -2.32
CA LEU A 39 -9.67 6.91 -2.96
C LEU A 39 -10.71 7.29 -1.91
N ARG A 40 -11.40 8.41 -2.13
CA ARG A 40 -12.56 8.76 -1.31
C ARG A 40 -13.77 7.92 -1.71
N SER A 41 -14.50 7.46 -0.71
CA SER A 41 -15.77 6.76 -0.82
C SER A 41 -16.84 7.53 -0.03
N SER A 42 -18.12 7.16 -0.19
CA SER A 42 -19.21 7.76 0.60
C SER A 42 -19.11 7.49 2.10
N GLU A 43 -18.35 6.47 2.50
CA GLU A 43 -18.22 6.00 3.89
C GLU A 43 -16.84 6.30 4.49
N GLY A 44 -16.02 7.13 3.83
CA GLY A 44 -14.65 7.44 4.27
C GLY A 44 -13.66 7.25 3.13
N ARG A 45 -12.52 6.59 3.40
CA ARG A 45 -11.46 6.34 2.42
C ARG A 45 -11.20 4.86 2.21
N GLU A 46 -10.87 4.51 0.98
CA GLU A 46 -10.48 3.16 0.60
C GLU A 46 -9.05 3.18 0.11
N LEU A 47 -8.24 2.26 0.64
CA LEU A 47 -6.85 2.09 0.24
C LEU A 47 -6.75 0.92 -0.73
N TYR A 48 -6.14 1.17 -1.88
CA TYR A 48 -5.89 0.18 -2.92
C TYR A 48 -4.39 -0.06 -3.04
N CYS A 49 -3.99 -1.32 -3.18
CA CYS A 49 -2.64 -1.71 -3.60
C CYS A 49 -2.66 -2.03 -5.09
N ILE A 50 -1.75 -1.41 -5.84
CA ILE A 50 -1.73 -1.45 -7.30
C ILE A 50 -0.46 -2.15 -7.76
N ASN A 51 -0.62 -3.12 -8.66
CA ASN A 51 0.48 -3.87 -9.24
C ASN A 51 0.88 -3.32 -10.62
N GLN A 52 2.08 -2.73 -10.70
CA GLN A 52 2.70 -2.22 -11.94
C GLN A 52 4.08 -2.83 -12.20
N THR A 53 4.31 -4.05 -11.73
CA THR A 53 5.59 -4.75 -11.97
C THR A 53 5.77 -5.15 -13.44
N GLY A 54 4.69 -5.24 -14.21
CA GLY A 54 4.68 -5.82 -15.57
C GLY A 54 4.46 -7.34 -15.57
N SER A 55 4.27 -7.94 -14.40
CA SER A 55 4.03 -9.36 -14.18
C SER A 55 2.94 -9.58 -13.12
N SER A 56 2.39 -10.79 -13.02
CA SER A 56 1.41 -11.12 -11.99
C SER A 56 2.09 -11.36 -10.64
N ILE A 57 1.51 -10.80 -9.57
CA ILE A 57 1.87 -11.16 -8.19
C ILE A 57 1.12 -12.44 -7.81
N GLU A 58 1.86 -13.48 -7.44
CA GLU A 58 1.28 -14.79 -7.10
C GLU A 58 0.52 -14.72 -5.78
N ARG A 59 1.10 -14.04 -4.80
CA ARG A 59 0.53 -13.91 -3.46
C ARG A 59 0.84 -12.54 -2.87
N LEU A 60 -0.17 -11.93 -2.27
CA LEU A 60 -0.08 -10.69 -1.54
C LEU A 60 -0.83 -10.84 -0.22
N ASP A 61 -0.10 -10.79 0.90
CA ASP A 61 -0.68 -10.79 2.23
C ASP A 61 -0.55 -9.39 2.84
N VAL A 62 -1.68 -8.82 3.27
CA VAL A 62 -1.75 -7.51 3.93
C VAL A 62 -1.96 -7.72 5.42
N ILE A 63 -1.06 -7.16 6.20
CA ILE A 63 -1.16 -7.04 7.64
C ILE A 63 -1.43 -5.57 7.94
N HIS A 64 -2.56 -5.28 8.55
CA HIS A 64 -2.80 -3.92 9.02
C HIS A 64 -1.92 -3.64 10.23
N ASN A 65 -1.32 -2.46 10.30
CA ASN A 65 -0.64 -1.97 11.49
C ASN A 65 -1.56 -0.95 12.13
N THR A 66 -2.02 -1.23 13.35
CA THR A 66 -2.89 -0.34 14.11
C THR A 66 -2.28 -0.10 15.47
N HIS A 67 -1.91 1.15 15.70
CA HIS A 67 -1.37 1.60 16.97
C HIS A 67 -2.32 2.62 17.58
N ALA A 68 -2.90 2.30 18.73
CA ALA A 68 -3.64 3.28 19.51
C ALA A 68 -2.67 4.02 20.43
N LEU A 69 -2.73 5.35 20.42
CA LEU A 69 -2.07 6.19 21.42
C LEU A 69 -3.02 6.31 22.62
N VAL A 70 -2.71 5.61 23.72
CA VAL A 70 -3.44 5.75 24.98
C VAL A 70 -2.42 6.10 26.05
N ASP A 71 -2.58 7.28 26.68
CA ASP A 71 -1.68 7.79 27.72
C ASP A 71 -0.18 7.80 27.36
N GLY A 72 0.14 7.94 26.06
CA GLY A 72 1.52 7.93 25.56
C GLY A 72 2.11 6.54 25.31
N GLU A 73 1.34 5.47 25.52
CA GLU A 73 1.71 4.10 25.19
C GLU A 73 1.05 3.63 23.88
N TYR A 74 1.80 2.86 23.09
CA TYR A 74 1.34 2.29 21.82
C TYR A 74 0.79 0.88 22.04
N PHE A 75 -0.51 0.69 21.86
CA PHE A 75 -1.12 -0.64 21.88
C PHE A 75 -1.26 -1.17 20.45
N ASN A 76 -0.66 -2.34 20.18
CA ASN A 76 -0.80 -3.04 18.90
C ASN A 76 -2.05 -3.93 18.96
N LYS A 77 -3.03 -3.67 18.09
CA LYS A 77 -4.21 -4.53 17.96
C LYS A 77 -3.87 -5.69 17.03
N ALA A 78 -4.14 -6.92 17.47
CA ALA A 78 -3.99 -8.10 16.60
C ALA A 78 -4.88 -7.94 15.37
N ASN A 79 -4.24 -7.72 14.22
CA ASN A 79 -4.93 -7.37 13.00
C ASN A 79 -5.09 -8.58 12.09
N ALA A 80 -6.28 -8.69 11.50
CA ALA A 80 -6.57 -9.73 10.52
C ALA A 80 -5.69 -9.56 9.29
N THR A 81 -5.12 -10.67 8.82
CA THR A 81 -4.39 -10.73 7.56
C THR A 81 -5.39 -10.86 6.41
N LEU A 82 -5.29 -9.99 5.41
CA LEU A 82 -6.02 -10.13 4.15
C LEU A 82 -5.10 -10.76 3.11
N GLY A 83 -5.52 -11.85 2.48
CA GLY A 83 -4.75 -12.56 1.46
C GLY A 83 -5.36 -12.39 0.07
N TYR A 84 -4.52 -12.10 -0.90
CA TYR A 84 -4.84 -12.04 -2.32
C TYR A 84 -3.90 -12.95 -3.10
N THR A 85 -4.40 -13.52 -4.19
CA THR A 85 -3.63 -14.37 -5.11
C THR A 85 -3.84 -13.93 -6.55
N GLU A 86 -2.84 -14.18 -7.39
CA GLU A 86 -2.91 -13.96 -8.85
C GLU A 86 -3.34 -12.54 -9.24
N ILE A 87 -2.71 -11.52 -8.63
CA ILE A 87 -2.99 -10.12 -8.95
C ILE A 87 -2.26 -9.78 -10.25
N GLN A 88 -3.01 -9.49 -11.30
CA GLN A 88 -2.49 -9.20 -12.63
C GLN A 88 -1.74 -7.87 -12.67
N HIS A 89 -0.96 -7.68 -13.73
CA HIS A 89 -0.43 -6.35 -14.05
C HIS A 89 -1.58 -5.37 -14.28
N ASP A 90 -1.44 -4.16 -13.75
CA ASP A 90 -2.44 -3.07 -13.73
C ASP A 90 -3.71 -3.38 -12.93
N GLU A 91 -3.74 -4.49 -12.17
CA GLU A 91 -4.81 -4.77 -11.23
C GLU A 91 -4.58 -4.02 -9.91
N ALA A 92 -5.67 -3.49 -9.35
CA ALA A 92 -5.69 -2.90 -8.02
C ALA A 92 -6.60 -3.71 -7.08
N VAL A 93 -6.12 -3.93 -5.87
CA VAL A 93 -6.87 -4.64 -4.82
C VAL A 93 -7.14 -3.74 -3.63
N LYS A 94 -8.37 -3.72 -3.12
CA LYS A 94 -8.73 -2.95 -1.93
C LYS A 94 -8.10 -3.60 -0.69
N ILE A 95 -7.19 -2.91 -0.02
CA ILE A 95 -6.47 -3.48 1.12
C ILE A 95 -6.90 -2.91 2.46
N ALA A 96 -7.51 -1.73 2.51
CA ALA A 96 -8.01 -1.14 3.75
C ALA A 96 -9.22 -0.22 3.47
N HIS A 97 -9.98 0.06 4.53
CA HIS A 97 -11.02 1.08 4.54
C HIS A 97 -10.89 1.86 5.86
N TYR A 98 -10.97 3.18 5.77
CA TYR A 98 -10.85 4.09 6.89
C TYR A 98 -12.12 4.96 6.96
N ASP A 99 -12.84 4.92 8.07
CA ASP A 99 -14.15 5.59 8.20
C ASP A 99 -14.07 7.10 8.52
N GLU A 100 -12.84 7.61 8.70
CA GLU A 100 -12.53 9.00 9.07
C GLU A 100 -13.21 9.52 10.34
N TYR A 101 -13.85 8.66 11.13
CA TYR A 101 -14.56 9.03 12.35
C TYR A 101 -13.93 8.39 13.58
N TYR A 102 -13.77 7.06 13.58
CA TYR A 102 -13.11 6.32 14.66
C TYR A 102 -11.59 6.21 14.46
N ASP A 103 -11.14 6.33 13.22
CA ASP A 103 -9.73 6.18 12.87
C ASP A 103 -8.87 7.39 13.24
N LEU A 104 -9.47 8.55 13.54
CA LEU A 104 -8.76 9.83 13.71
C LEU A 104 -7.72 9.80 14.84
N ASP A 105 -7.94 8.99 15.87
CA ASP A 105 -7.04 8.87 17.03
C ASP A 105 -6.08 7.66 16.92
N LEU A 106 -6.14 6.95 15.80
CA LEU A 106 -5.33 5.76 15.54
C LEU A 106 -4.21 6.08 14.55
N LEU A 107 -3.01 5.61 14.88
CA LEU A 107 -1.90 5.57 13.96
C LEU A 107 -2.02 4.28 13.13
N LEU A 108 -2.28 4.46 11.83
CA LEU A 108 -2.69 3.38 10.93
C LEU A 108 -1.72 3.26 9.75
N GLY A 109 -1.36 2.03 9.40
CA GLY A 109 -0.56 1.70 8.23
C GLY A 109 -0.78 0.25 7.80
N VAL A 110 -0.03 -0.19 6.79
CA VAL A 110 -0.10 -1.56 6.26
C VAL A 110 1.30 -2.10 6.00
N THR A 111 1.47 -3.38 6.31
CA THR A 111 2.62 -4.19 5.90
C THR A 111 2.14 -5.18 4.86
N ILE A 112 2.77 -5.19 3.68
CA ILE A 112 2.41 -6.03 2.56
C ILE A 112 3.54 -7.02 2.29
N ALA A 113 3.27 -8.31 2.45
CA ALA A 113 4.15 -9.36 1.98
C ALA A 113 3.77 -9.73 0.55
N VAL A 114 4.72 -9.65 -0.37
CA VAL A 114 4.54 -9.88 -1.80
C VAL A 114 5.40 -11.05 -2.21
N SER A 115 4.83 -11.98 -2.97
CA SER A 115 5.54 -13.07 -3.62
C SER A 115 5.23 -13.08 -5.12
N SER A 116 6.27 -13.02 -5.94
CA SER A 116 6.16 -13.09 -7.40
C SER A 116 7.42 -13.71 -8.00
N ASN A 117 7.31 -14.24 -9.21
CA ASN A 117 8.47 -14.77 -9.93
C ASN A 117 9.51 -13.69 -10.29
N GLU A 118 9.08 -12.46 -10.58
CA GLU A 118 9.98 -11.37 -10.97
C GLU A 118 10.70 -10.75 -9.77
N LEU A 119 9.99 -10.55 -8.65
CA LEU A 119 10.52 -9.87 -7.47
C LEU A 119 11.02 -10.82 -6.37
N GLY A 120 10.73 -12.11 -6.48
CA GLY A 120 10.86 -13.06 -5.36
C GLY A 120 9.86 -12.74 -4.26
N SER A 121 10.24 -13.08 -3.02
CA SER A 121 9.44 -12.81 -1.81
C SER A 121 10.02 -11.63 -1.05
N MET A 122 9.20 -10.60 -0.80
CA MET A 122 9.60 -9.39 -0.08
C MET A 122 8.49 -8.84 0.80
N VAL A 123 8.87 -8.00 1.76
CA VAL A 123 7.93 -7.33 2.67
C VAL A 123 8.10 -5.83 2.53
N LEU A 124 7.01 -5.16 2.19
CA LEU A 124 6.90 -3.73 1.99
C LEU A 124 6.08 -3.12 3.14
N LYS A 125 6.47 -1.94 3.61
CA LYS A 125 5.77 -1.25 4.70
C LYS A 125 5.35 0.13 4.23
N SER A 126 4.07 0.46 4.41
CA SER A 126 3.60 1.82 4.22
C SER A 126 4.06 2.71 5.38
N LYS A 127 3.97 4.02 5.17
CA LYS A 127 3.98 4.94 6.30
C LYS A 127 2.77 4.70 7.19
N GLU A 128 2.99 4.86 8.48
CA GLU A 128 1.92 4.90 9.48
C GLU A 128 1.51 6.36 9.68
N ILE A 129 0.22 6.63 9.52
CA ILE A 129 -0.35 7.98 9.51
C ILE A 129 -1.56 8.03 10.43
N LEU A 130 -1.68 9.11 11.20
CA LEU A 130 -2.83 9.36 12.06
C LEU A 130 -4.11 9.54 11.21
N GLY A 131 -5.13 8.71 11.47
CA GLY A 131 -6.32 8.63 10.63
C GLY A 131 -6.12 7.89 9.31
N GLY A 132 -5.02 7.13 9.16
CA GLY A 132 -4.72 6.34 7.97
C GLY A 132 -4.04 7.11 6.83
N PRO A 133 -3.50 6.39 5.83
CA PRO A 133 -2.97 6.98 4.61
C PRO A 133 -3.97 7.90 3.92
N LYS A 134 -3.54 9.13 3.64
CA LYS A 134 -4.40 10.19 3.08
C LYS A 134 -4.16 10.47 1.60
N LEU A 135 -3.06 9.97 1.07
CA LEU A 135 -2.52 10.24 -0.26
C LEU A 135 -1.88 8.96 -0.81
N ASP A 136 -1.52 8.98 -2.08
CA ASP A 136 -0.78 7.91 -2.72
C ASP A 136 0.62 7.76 -2.10
N ASP A 137 1.08 6.52 -1.92
CA ASP A 137 2.40 6.19 -1.37
C ASP A 137 3.03 5.07 -2.19
N VAL A 138 4.30 5.23 -2.59
CA VAL A 138 5.01 4.21 -3.38
C VAL A 138 5.74 3.28 -2.43
N LEU A 139 5.40 2.00 -2.51
CA LEU A 139 6.03 0.96 -1.70
C LEU A 139 7.30 0.41 -2.35
N LEU A 140 7.31 0.31 -3.68
CA LEU A 140 8.44 -0.19 -4.44
C LEU A 140 8.61 0.58 -5.75
N TRP A 141 9.80 1.13 -5.96
CA TRP A 141 10.17 1.76 -7.23
C TRP A 141 10.86 0.77 -8.17
N LYS A 142 10.62 0.89 -9.48
CA LYS A 142 11.29 0.07 -10.51
C LYS A 142 12.82 0.12 -10.42
N ASN A 143 13.36 1.30 -10.12
CA ASN A 143 14.81 1.53 -10.03
C ASN A 143 15.46 0.85 -8.81
N GLN A 144 14.69 0.43 -7.80
CA GLN A 144 15.17 -0.30 -6.64
C GLN A 144 15.31 -1.81 -6.93
N CYS A 145 14.56 -2.33 -7.89
CA CYS A 145 14.66 -3.72 -8.34
C CYS A 145 15.90 -3.96 -9.22
N SER A 146 16.33 -2.97 -10.00
CA SER A 146 17.53 -3.08 -10.84
C SER A 146 18.83 -3.14 -10.03
N SER A 147 18.83 -2.56 -8.82
CA SER A 147 19.96 -2.60 -7.89
C SER A 147 20.05 -3.88 -7.05
N LEU A 148 19.03 -4.73 -7.05
CA LEU A 148 19.01 -5.99 -6.28
C LEU A 148 19.68 -7.16 -7.01
N GLN A 149 20.16 -6.98 -8.25
CA GLN A 149 20.95 -7.98 -8.99
C GLN A 149 22.44 -8.04 -8.58
N ILE A 150 22.84 -7.40 -7.48
CA ILE A 150 24.21 -7.50 -6.96
C ILE A 150 24.16 -7.93 -5.49
N ARG A 151 24.16 -9.25 -5.27
CA ARG A 151 25.04 -9.96 -4.32
C ARG A 151 24.84 -11.47 -4.37
#